data_AF-A0AAD9TQ98-F1
#
_entry.id   AF-A0AAD9TQ98-F1
#
_cell.length_a   1.000
_cell.length_b   1.000
_cell.length_c   1.000
_cell.angle_alpha   90.00
_cell.angle_beta   90.00
_cell.angle_gamma   90.00
#
_symmetry.space_group_name_H-M   'P 1'
#
loop_
_entity.id
_entity.type
_entity.pdbx_description
1 polymer ?
#
loop_
_entity_poly.entity_id
_entity_poly.type
_entity_poly.pdbx_seq_one_letter_code
_entity_poly.pdbx_strand_id
1 'polypeptide(L)'
;MTHNDFYYIGEVGIGTPPIEVRIFVDTGGGQIWTQCESCVNCYDQDSPCYDSEASSTYQRLPCEHPFCSGAPFTLIDPRTNRVNAYTALIGALQRHYDSYGLARRVFPDNDQLCIDDRPGIYEHPTITYHFQGADSTVDCRFVHTEFESSQITYFCINVFTGNGVSIIGATDQQNMRIIYDNNINSLQFFPEECAHDSA
;
A
#
# COMPACT_ATOMS: atom_id res chain seq x y z
N MET A 1 7.99 2.48 -26.12
CA MET A 1 6.75 1.77 -25.72
C MET A 1 6.72 0.41 -26.39
N THR A 2 7.02 -0.64 -25.62
CA THR A 2 6.84 -2.04 -26.04
C THR A 2 5.53 -2.56 -25.44
N HIS A 3 4.77 -3.31 -26.24
CA HIS A 3 3.44 -3.80 -25.88
C HIS A 3 3.56 -5.23 -25.33
N ASN A 4 3.23 -5.42 -24.05
CA ASN A 4 2.81 -6.70 -23.48
C ASN A 4 1.43 -6.44 -22.84
N ASP A 5 0.50 -7.38 -23.00
CA ASP A 5 -0.97 -7.20 -22.95
C ASP A 5 -1.60 -6.58 -21.67
N PHE A 6 -0.83 -6.15 -20.66
CA PHE A 6 -1.37 -5.64 -19.39
C PHE A 6 -0.68 -4.39 -18.80
N TYR A 7 0.43 -3.89 -19.35
CA TYR A 7 1.13 -2.73 -18.78
C TYR A 7 1.95 -1.96 -19.83
N TYR A 8 2.17 -0.67 -19.59
CA TYR A 8 3.02 0.19 -20.41
C TYR A 8 4.34 0.47 -19.68
N ILE A 9 5.46 0.29 -20.39
CA ILE A 9 6.80 0.67 -19.90
C ILE A 9 7.25 1.96 -20.59
N GLY A 10 7.74 2.91 -19.78
CA GLY A 10 8.34 4.17 -20.22
C GLY A 10 9.73 4.38 -19.64
N GLU A 11 10.51 5.27 -20.25
CA GLU A 11 11.80 5.75 -19.73
C GLU A 11 11.63 7.18 -19.22
N VAL A 12 12.14 7.45 -18.01
CA VAL A 12 12.06 8.76 -17.35
C VAL A 12 13.39 9.12 -16.70
N GLY A 13 13.70 10.42 -16.65
CA GLY A 13 14.85 10.95 -15.92
C GLY A 13 14.47 11.29 -14.47
N ILE A 14 15.24 10.82 -13.48
CA ILE A 14 15.08 11.15 -12.06
C ILE A 14 16.31 11.91 -11.54
N GLY A 15 16.09 12.96 -10.74
CA GLY A 15 17.16 13.71 -10.08
C GLY A 15 17.80 14.83 -10.92
N THR A 16 18.85 15.45 -10.38
CA THR A 16 19.61 16.51 -11.08
C THR A 16 21.10 16.38 -10.79
N PRO A 17 21.92 15.97 -11.78
CA PRO A 17 21.55 15.68 -13.17
C PRO A 17 20.62 14.45 -13.30
N PRO A 18 19.80 14.35 -14.36
CA PRO A 18 18.85 13.25 -14.51
C PRO A 18 19.56 11.93 -14.78
N ILE A 19 19.17 10.88 -14.07
CA ILE A 19 19.49 9.49 -14.41
C ILE A 19 18.29 8.82 -15.09
N GLU A 20 18.53 8.08 -16.16
CA GLU A 20 17.46 7.40 -16.90
C GLU A 20 17.08 6.07 -16.22
N VAL A 21 15.81 5.90 -15.91
CA VAL A 21 15.24 4.67 -15.35
C VAL A 21 14.03 4.22 -16.17
N ARG A 22 13.79 2.90 -16.18
CA ARG A 22 12.59 2.32 -16.79
C ARG A 22 11.51 2.13 -15.73
N ILE A 23 10.30 2.61 -16.01
CA ILE A 23 9.16 2.54 -15.09
C ILE A 23 7.94 1.88 -15.75
N PHE A 24 7.11 1.24 -14.92
CA PHE A 24 5.74 0.90 -15.29
C PHE A 24 4.86 2.13 -15.15
N VAL A 25 4.08 2.44 -16.19
CA VAL A 25 3.12 3.55 -16.16
C VAL A 25 1.80 3.03 -15.62
N ASP A 26 1.59 3.20 -14.32
CA ASP A 26 0.36 2.84 -13.62
C ASP A 26 -0.44 4.10 -13.28
N THR A 27 -1.56 4.31 -13.98
CA THR A 27 -2.48 5.43 -13.70
C THR A 27 -3.39 5.17 -12.49
N GLY A 28 -3.38 3.96 -11.93
CA GLY A 28 -4.15 3.57 -10.74
C GLY A 28 -3.38 3.71 -9.42
N GLY A 29 -2.07 3.94 -9.47
CA GLY A 29 -1.19 4.05 -8.32
C GLY A 29 -0.80 5.49 -7.98
N GLY A 30 -0.66 5.79 -6.68
CA GLY A 30 -0.19 7.10 -6.18
C GLY A 30 1.29 7.15 -5.80
N GLN A 31 2.00 6.02 -5.93
CA GLN A 31 3.38 5.88 -5.46
C GLN A 31 4.29 5.49 -6.63
N ILE A 32 5.48 6.07 -6.66
CA ILE A 32 6.56 5.73 -7.60
C ILE A 32 7.74 5.28 -6.75
N TRP A 33 8.40 4.19 -7.14
CA TRP A 33 9.53 3.64 -6.41
C TRP A 33 10.67 3.25 -7.37
N THR A 34 11.91 3.47 -6.93
CA THR A 34 13.15 3.01 -7.58
C THR A 34 14.16 2.64 -6.50
N GLN A 35 15.05 1.69 -6.76
CA GLN A 35 16.09 1.28 -5.80
C GLN A 35 17.17 2.34 -5.66
N CYS A 36 17.47 2.74 -4.42
CA CYS A 36 18.60 3.62 -4.09
C CYS A 36 19.94 2.85 -4.08
N GLU A 37 21.07 3.55 -4.29
CA GLU A 37 22.41 2.93 -4.26
C GLU A 37 22.79 2.37 -2.88
N SER A 38 22.35 3.02 -1.81
CA SER A 38 22.58 2.67 -0.40
C SER A 38 21.57 1.67 0.19
N CYS A 39 20.90 0.86 -0.65
CA CYS A 39 19.94 -0.15 -0.19
C CYS A 39 20.55 -1.20 0.76
N VAL A 40 19.81 -1.61 1.80
CA VAL A 40 20.21 -2.69 2.70
C VAL A 40 19.96 -4.04 2.05
N ASN A 41 18.74 -4.24 1.53
CA ASN A 41 18.37 -5.41 0.75
C ASN A 41 18.23 -4.98 -0.71
N CYS A 42 19.26 -5.17 -1.50
CA CYS A 42 19.25 -4.81 -2.92
C CYS A 42 18.74 -5.98 -3.78
N TYR A 43 18.14 -5.66 -4.93
CA TYR A 43 17.92 -6.62 -6.00
C TYR A 43 18.69 -6.19 -7.25
N ASP A 44 19.02 -7.17 -8.09
CA ASP A 44 19.69 -6.91 -9.35
C ASP A 44 18.70 -6.28 -10.34
N GLN A 45 18.98 -5.05 -10.75
CA GLN A 45 18.23 -4.34 -11.77
C GLN A 45 19.12 -3.90 -12.93
N ASP A 46 18.58 -3.92 -14.14
CA ASP A 46 19.30 -3.45 -15.34
C ASP A 46 19.48 -1.92 -15.34
N SER A 47 18.55 -1.19 -14.74
CA SER A 47 18.61 0.27 -14.63
C SER A 47 19.55 0.68 -13.48
N PRO A 48 20.27 1.80 -13.60
CA PRO A 48 21.15 2.27 -12.53
C PRO A 48 20.36 2.50 -11.24
N CYS A 49 20.96 2.12 -10.10
CA CYS A 49 20.43 2.51 -8.79
C CYS A 49 20.51 4.02 -8.63
N TYR A 50 19.53 4.59 -7.93
CA TYR A 50 19.45 6.03 -7.70
C TYR A 50 20.38 6.44 -6.55
N ASP A 51 21.42 7.22 -6.83
CA ASP A 51 22.24 7.86 -5.81
C ASP A 51 21.55 9.16 -5.34
N SER A 52 20.99 9.13 -4.13
CA SER A 52 20.35 10.29 -3.53
C SER A 52 21.33 11.42 -3.22
N GLU A 53 22.57 11.12 -2.89
CA GLU A 53 23.60 12.10 -2.50
C GLU A 53 24.19 12.81 -3.73
N ALA A 54 24.21 12.15 -4.89
CA ALA A 54 24.62 12.77 -6.15
C ALA A 54 23.57 13.72 -6.76
N SER A 55 22.33 13.70 -6.27
CA SER A 55 21.23 14.46 -6.84
C SER A 55 20.93 15.75 -6.07
N SER A 56 21.25 16.88 -6.69
CA SER A 56 21.03 18.22 -6.11
C SER A 56 19.56 18.59 -5.83
N THR A 57 18.60 17.84 -6.40
CA THR A 57 17.16 18.05 -6.22
C THR A 57 16.51 17.02 -5.30
N TYR A 58 17.28 16.06 -4.78
CA TYR A 58 16.77 15.10 -3.81
C TYR A 58 16.48 15.75 -2.46
N GLN A 59 15.34 15.41 -1.87
CA GLN A 59 15.00 15.74 -0.49
C GLN A 59 14.22 14.59 0.13
N ARG A 60 14.66 14.12 1.30
CA ARG A 60 13.94 13.10 2.08
C ARG A 60 12.66 13.70 2.65
N LEU A 61 11.54 13.02 2.43
CA LEU A 61 10.26 13.37 3.06
C LEU A 61 10.25 12.91 4.52
N PRO A 62 9.85 13.77 5.49
CA PRO A 62 9.61 13.36 6.87
C PRO A 62 8.49 12.31 6.96
N CYS A 63 8.54 11.42 7.96
CA CYS A 63 7.54 10.37 8.13
C CYS A 63 6.14 10.93 8.45
N GLU A 64 6.10 12.11 9.07
CA GLU A 64 4.88 12.84 9.42
C GLU A 64 4.32 13.64 8.23
N HIS A 65 4.97 13.58 7.06
CA HIS A 65 4.50 14.31 5.89
C HIS A 65 3.16 13.72 5.42
N PRO A 66 2.17 14.55 5.01
CA PRO A 66 0.86 14.06 4.53
C PRO A 66 0.90 13.13 3.30
N PHE A 67 2.04 13.02 2.63
CA PHE A 67 2.25 12.05 1.55
C PHE A 67 2.67 10.65 2.05
N CYS A 68 3.19 10.55 3.29
CA CYS A 68 3.49 9.29 3.96
C CYS A 68 2.22 8.64 4.53
N SER A 69 1.15 9.39 4.74
CA SER A 69 -0.20 8.86 5.02
C SER A 69 -0.93 8.38 3.75
N GLY A 70 -0.19 7.84 2.77
CA GLY A 70 -0.65 7.64 1.39
C GLY A 70 -1.99 6.91 1.23
N ALA A 71 -2.72 7.22 0.15
CA ALA A 71 -3.88 6.47 -0.32
C ALA A 71 -3.73 6.12 -1.81
N PRO A 72 -4.27 4.96 -2.25
CA PRO A 72 -5.50 5.03 -3.03
C PRO A 72 -6.46 3.85 -2.76
N PHE A 73 -6.47 3.27 -1.55
CA PHE A 73 -7.41 2.22 -1.11
C PHE A 73 -7.33 0.86 -1.83
N THR A 74 -7.57 -0.23 -1.10
CA THR A 74 -7.72 -1.57 -1.67
C THR A 74 -9.15 -1.77 -2.17
N LEU A 75 -9.31 -2.32 -3.37
CA LEU A 75 -10.59 -2.71 -3.95
C LEU A 75 -10.71 -4.23 -3.98
N ILE A 76 -11.74 -4.80 -3.38
CA ILE A 76 -11.99 -6.25 -3.44
C ILE A 76 -13.25 -6.49 -4.24
N ASP A 77 -13.13 -7.28 -5.32
CA ASP A 77 -14.29 -7.66 -6.13
C ASP A 77 -15.25 -8.52 -5.30
N PRO A 78 -16.51 -8.08 -5.10
CA PRO A 78 -17.47 -8.86 -4.32
C PRO A 78 -17.93 -10.14 -5.03
N ARG A 79 -17.58 -10.31 -6.32
CA ARG A 79 -18.03 -11.42 -7.18
C ARG A 79 -17.09 -12.63 -7.16
N THR A 80 -16.42 -12.88 -6.05
CA THR A 80 -15.58 -14.06 -5.87
C THR A 80 -16.41 -15.35 -5.84
N ASN A 81 -15.84 -16.44 -6.39
CA ASN A 81 -16.51 -17.74 -6.40
C ASN A 81 -16.77 -18.25 -4.97
N ARG A 82 -18.00 -18.69 -4.69
CA ARG A 82 -18.51 -19.26 -3.41
C ARG A 82 -18.73 -18.27 -2.27
N VAL A 83 -17.76 -17.43 -1.92
CA VAL A 83 -17.86 -16.49 -0.79
C VAL A 83 -17.43 -15.12 -1.26
N ASN A 84 -18.26 -14.09 -1.03
CA ASN A 84 -17.91 -12.70 -1.26
C ASN A 84 -16.76 -12.29 -0.32
N ALA A 85 -15.55 -12.14 -0.87
CA ALA A 85 -14.35 -11.88 -0.10
C ALA A 85 -14.40 -10.53 0.65
N TYR A 86 -14.97 -9.50 0.02
CA TYR A 86 -15.15 -8.19 0.65
C TYR A 86 -16.04 -8.29 1.90
N THR A 87 -17.22 -8.90 1.78
CA THR A 87 -18.13 -9.07 2.92
C THR A 87 -17.53 -9.94 4.03
N ALA A 88 -16.76 -10.98 3.65
CA ALA A 88 -16.08 -11.83 4.63
C ALA A 88 -15.02 -11.05 5.43
N LEU A 89 -14.18 -10.26 4.75
CA LEU A 89 -13.15 -9.42 5.37
C LEU A 89 -13.76 -8.33 6.25
N ILE A 90 -14.66 -7.50 5.72
CA ILE A 90 -15.30 -6.43 6.48
C ILE A 90 -16.08 -6.98 7.66
N GLY A 91 -16.76 -8.12 7.50
CA GLY A 91 -17.44 -8.80 8.59
C GLY A 91 -16.49 -9.31 9.67
N ALA A 92 -15.30 -9.79 9.30
CA ALA A 92 -14.28 -10.22 10.27
C ALA A 92 -13.71 -9.03 11.06
N LEU A 93 -13.39 -7.93 10.37
CA LEU A 93 -12.92 -6.70 10.99
C LEU A 93 -13.98 -6.09 11.93
N GLN A 94 -15.25 -6.05 11.50
CA GLN A 94 -16.35 -5.60 12.37
C GLN A 94 -16.44 -6.45 13.65
N ARG A 95 -16.44 -7.79 13.52
CA ARG A 95 -16.51 -8.69 14.69
C ARG A 95 -15.32 -8.51 15.65
N HIS A 96 -14.13 -8.24 15.11
CA HIS A 96 -12.96 -7.92 15.91
C HIS A 96 -13.21 -6.69 16.79
N TYR A 97 -13.63 -5.57 16.21
CA TYR A 97 -13.92 -4.34 16.97
C TYR A 97 -15.15 -4.46 17.88
N ASP A 98 -16.17 -5.22 17.47
CA ASP A 98 -17.34 -5.54 18.31
C ASP A 98 -16.92 -6.28 19.60
N SER A 99 -15.86 -7.12 19.53
CA SER A 99 -15.35 -7.83 20.69
C SER A 99 -14.73 -6.92 21.75
N TYR A 100 -14.25 -5.74 21.35
CA TYR A 100 -13.82 -4.65 22.22
C TYR A 100 -14.96 -3.67 22.57
N GLY A 101 -16.19 -3.96 22.12
CA GLY A 101 -17.37 -3.15 22.32
C GLY A 101 -17.32 -1.79 21.63
N LEU A 102 -16.48 -1.60 20.60
CA LEU A 102 -16.42 -0.37 19.82
C LEU A 102 -17.65 -0.23 18.92
N ALA A 103 -18.13 0.99 18.73
CA ALA A 103 -19.32 1.24 17.94
C ALA A 103 -18.95 1.49 16.46
N ARG A 104 -19.69 0.87 15.53
CA ARG A 104 -19.63 1.24 14.12
C ARG A 104 -20.21 2.65 13.93
N ARG A 105 -19.43 3.53 13.31
CA ARG A 105 -19.90 4.82 12.80
C ARG A 105 -20.53 4.62 11.43
N VAL A 106 -21.73 5.17 11.24
CA VAL A 106 -22.48 5.08 9.98
C VAL A 106 -22.60 6.47 9.37
N PHE A 107 -22.31 6.55 8.07
CA PHE A 107 -22.46 7.76 7.27
C PHE A 107 -23.56 7.51 6.21
N PRO A 108 -24.45 8.48 5.94
CA PRO A 108 -25.61 8.27 5.06
C PRO A 108 -25.29 7.77 3.64
N ASP A 109 -24.12 8.17 3.09
CA ASP A 109 -23.72 7.87 1.71
C ASP A 109 -22.34 7.19 1.63
N ASN A 110 -21.88 6.57 2.72
CA ASN A 110 -20.60 5.88 2.75
C ASN A 110 -20.74 4.52 3.46
N ASP A 111 -20.51 3.44 2.71
CA ASP A 111 -20.61 2.05 3.15
C ASP A 111 -19.32 1.53 3.81
N GLN A 112 -18.26 2.33 3.80
CA GLN A 112 -16.98 2.04 4.44
C GLN A 112 -17.18 1.67 5.92
N LEU A 113 -16.38 0.71 6.37
CA LEU A 113 -16.34 0.34 7.78
C LEU A 113 -15.57 1.42 8.55
N CYS A 114 -16.31 2.23 9.30
CA CYS A 114 -15.76 3.22 10.21
C CYS A 114 -16.14 2.88 11.65
N ILE A 115 -15.22 3.11 12.59
CA ILE A 115 -15.37 2.75 14.01
C ILE A 115 -15.08 3.99 14.85
N ASP A 116 -15.93 4.24 15.85
CA ASP A 116 -15.70 5.26 16.87
C ASP A 116 -14.51 4.86 17.74
N ASP A 117 -13.46 5.69 17.71
CA ASP A 117 -12.22 5.40 18.39
C ASP A 117 -12.34 5.67 19.89
N ARG A 118 -11.68 4.81 20.67
CA ARG A 118 -11.46 4.95 22.10
C ARG A 118 -10.01 4.54 22.38
N PRO A 119 -9.07 5.50 22.40
CA PRO A 119 -7.65 5.20 22.53
C PRO A 119 -7.33 4.30 23.72
N GLY A 120 -6.46 3.30 23.50
CA GLY A 120 -5.84 2.50 24.56
C GLY A 120 -6.62 1.28 25.07
N ILE A 121 -7.66 0.81 24.36
CA ILE A 121 -8.46 -0.36 24.79
C ILE A 121 -8.44 -1.55 23.81
N TYR A 122 -7.81 -1.43 22.65
CA TYR A 122 -7.84 -2.44 21.59
C TYR A 122 -6.58 -2.41 20.73
N GLU A 123 -6.40 -3.46 19.91
CA GLU A 123 -5.33 -3.56 18.93
C GLU A 123 -5.94 -3.60 17.52
N HIS A 124 -5.32 -2.90 16.57
CA HIS A 124 -5.71 -3.01 15.16
C HIS A 124 -5.22 -4.32 14.56
N PRO A 125 -6.06 -5.06 13.83
CA PRO A 125 -5.66 -6.30 13.18
C PRO A 125 -4.82 -6.03 11.93
N THR A 126 -3.92 -6.96 11.61
CA THR A 126 -3.24 -7.03 10.31
C THR A 126 -4.12 -7.70 9.26
N ILE A 127 -3.85 -7.45 7.97
CA ILE A 127 -4.44 -8.18 6.85
C ILE A 127 -3.34 -8.94 6.13
N THR A 128 -3.57 -10.22 5.78
CA THR A 128 -2.60 -11.02 5.02
C THR A 128 -3.20 -11.46 3.69
N TYR A 129 -2.50 -11.15 2.60
CA TYR A 129 -2.79 -11.64 1.26
C TYR A 129 -2.01 -12.92 0.99
N HIS A 130 -2.73 -14.02 0.81
CA HIS A 130 -2.15 -15.33 0.51
C HIS A 130 -2.00 -15.51 -1.00
N PHE A 131 -0.76 -15.50 -1.49
CA PHE A 131 -0.40 -15.80 -2.87
C PHE A 131 0.04 -17.27 -3.00
N GLN A 132 0.17 -17.75 -4.24
CA GLN A 132 0.71 -19.10 -4.47
C GLN A 132 2.20 -19.15 -4.11
N GLY A 133 2.49 -19.69 -2.92
CA GLY A 133 3.87 -19.87 -2.44
C GLY A 133 4.46 -18.70 -1.68
N ALA A 134 3.68 -17.65 -1.40
CA ALA A 134 4.11 -16.50 -0.61
C ALA A 134 2.93 -15.84 0.11
N ASP A 135 3.22 -15.16 1.22
CA ASP A 135 2.26 -14.31 1.93
C ASP A 135 2.76 -12.87 1.93
N SER A 136 1.84 -11.92 1.80
CA SER A 136 2.10 -10.49 1.97
C SER A 136 1.23 -9.97 3.10
N THR A 137 1.85 -9.61 4.23
CA THR A 137 1.15 -9.11 5.42
C THR A 137 1.23 -7.59 5.49
N VAL A 138 0.06 -6.96 5.58
CA VAL A 138 -0.12 -5.53 5.78
C VAL A 138 -0.04 -5.22 7.27
N ASP A 139 0.86 -4.30 7.63
CA ASP A 139 0.95 -3.75 8.98
C ASP A 139 -0.36 -3.04 9.35
N CYS A 140 -0.80 -3.21 10.59
CA CYS A 140 -2.10 -2.71 11.04
C CYS A 140 -2.24 -1.18 10.90
N ARG A 141 -1.13 -0.43 10.94
CA ARG A 141 -1.11 1.02 10.73
C ARG A 141 -1.61 1.46 9.35
N PHE A 142 -1.56 0.56 8.37
CA PHE A 142 -1.92 0.85 6.98
C PHE A 142 -3.34 0.38 6.62
N VAL A 143 -3.94 -0.44 7.48
CA VAL A 143 -5.29 -1.00 7.26
C VAL A 143 -6.38 0.07 7.42
N HIS A 144 -6.12 1.16 8.15
CA HIS A 144 -7.09 2.21 8.43
C HIS A 144 -6.53 3.62 8.24
N THR A 145 -7.44 4.58 8.14
CA THR A 145 -7.15 6.01 8.20
C THR A 145 -7.83 6.60 9.43
N GLU A 146 -7.07 7.34 10.24
CA GLU A 146 -7.56 8.00 11.44
C GLU A 146 -8.07 9.41 11.14
N PHE A 147 -9.17 9.79 11.79
CA PHE A 147 -9.79 11.10 11.68
C PHE A 147 -10.00 11.67 13.07
N GLU A 148 -9.33 12.78 13.35
CA GLU A 148 -9.40 13.47 14.64
C GLU A 148 -10.05 14.84 14.49
N SER A 149 -10.95 15.16 15.42
CA SER A 149 -11.55 16.48 15.60
C SER A 149 -11.67 16.79 17.09
N SER A 150 -11.98 18.03 17.45
CA SER A 150 -12.05 18.47 18.85
C SER A 150 -13.09 17.76 19.72
N GLN A 151 -13.99 16.97 19.14
CA GLN A 151 -15.07 16.28 19.85
C GLN A 151 -15.20 14.80 19.51
N ILE A 152 -14.59 14.35 18.42
CA ILE A 152 -14.78 13.01 17.86
C ILE A 152 -13.48 12.53 17.24
N THR A 153 -13.06 11.34 17.64
CA THR A 153 -11.99 10.56 16.99
C THR A 153 -12.62 9.28 16.46
N TYR A 154 -12.34 8.95 15.20
CA TYR A 154 -12.78 7.72 14.57
C TYR A 154 -11.77 7.28 13.52
N PHE A 155 -11.82 6.03 13.10
CA PHE A 155 -11.01 5.54 12.00
C PHE A 155 -11.87 4.78 11.00
N CYS A 156 -11.43 4.72 9.75
CA CYS A 156 -12.09 3.97 8.70
C CYS A 156 -11.13 3.01 8.01
N ILE A 157 -11.60 1.81 7.68
CA ILE A 157 -10.81 0.79 7.00
C ILE A 157 -10.58 1.17 5.53
N ASN A 158 -9.34 1.05 5.05
CA ASN A 158 -8.92 1.46 3.70
C ASN A 158 -9.25 0.41 2.61
N VAL A 159 -10.39 -0.28 2.74
CA VAL A 159 -10.84 -1.35 1.82
C VAL A 159 -12.26 -1.07 1.34
N PHE A 160 -12.46 -1.08 0.03
CA PHE A 160 -13.72 -0.78 -0.64
C PHE A 160 -14.15 -1.90 -1.58
N THR A 161 -15.40 -1.82 -2.04
CA THR A 161 -15.93 -2.75 -3.03
C THR A 161 -15.32 -2.44 -4.41
N GLY A 162 -14.83 -3.48 -5.08
CA GLY A 162 -14.36 -3.42 -6.46
C GLY A 162 -15.48 -3.71 -7.47
N ASN A 163 -15.20 -3.46 -8.76
CA ASN A 163 -16.11 -3.80 -9.86
C ASN A 163 -15.45 -4.77 -10.85
N GLY A 164 -15.29 -6.03 -10.43
CA GLY A 164 -14.89 -7.13 -11.35
C GLY A 164 -13.41 -7.43 -11.41
N VAL A 165 -12.62 -6.63 -10.71
CA VAL A 165 -11.19 -6.85 -10.50
C VAL A 165 -10.91 -6.45 -9.05
N SER A 166 -10.05 -7.22 -8.38
CA SER A 166 -9.50 -6.84 -7.08
C SER A 166 -8.16 -6.16 -7.29
N ILE A 167 -7.92 -5.06 -6.58
CA ILE A 167 -6.72 -4.23 -6.64
C ILE A 167 -6.21 -4.07 -5.21
N ILE A 168 -4.95 -4.45 -4.97
CA ILE A 168 -4.27 -4.15 -3.70
C ILE A 168 -3.78 -2.71 -3.79
N GLY A 169 -4.36 -1.83 -2.96
CA GLY A 169 -4.05 -0.42 -2.97
C GLY A 169 -2.64 -0.13 -2.46
N ALA A 170 -2.07 1.00 -2.85
CA ALA A 170 -0.72 1.36 -2.46
C ALA A 170 -0.53 1.56 -0.94
N THR A 171 -1.61 1.79 -0.17
CA THR A 171 -1.54 1.80 1.30
C THR A 171 -1.17 0.42 1.85
N ASP A 172 -1.74 -0.64 1.28
CA ASP A 172 -1.46 -2.02 1.68
C ASP A 172 -0.10 -2.53 1.16
N GLN A 173 0.56 -1.76 0.30
CA GLN A 173 1.91 -2.06 -0.21
C GLN A 173 3.00 -1.31 0.56
N GLN A 174 2.65 -0.48 1.55
CA GLN A 174 3.62 0.26 2.36
C GLN A 174 4.50 -0.69 3.19
N ASN A 175 5.75 -0.28 3.38
CA ASN A 175 6.79 -1.08 4.05
C ASN A 175 6.98 -2.51 3.47
N MET A 176 6.70 -2.66 2.18
CA MET A 176 6.89 -3.89 1.44
C MET A 176 7.63 -3.57 0.15
N ARG A 177 8.78 -4.22 -0.07
CA ARG A 177 9.43 -4.26 -1.37
C ARG A 177 8.79 -5.36 -2.21
N ILE A 178 8.19 -4.96 -3.32
CA ILE A 178 7.51 -5.83 -4.27
C ILE A 178 8.32 -5.89 -5.55
N ILE A 179 8.89 -7.05 -5.88
CA ILE A 179 9.74 -7.24 -7.06
C ILE A 179 8.95 -7.96 -8.14
N TYR A 180 8.87 -7.34 -9.32
CA TYR A 180 8.30 -7.92 -10.54
C TYR A 180 9.44 -8.50 -11.39
N ASP A 181 9.76 -9.78 -11.19
CA ASP A 181 10.84 -10.43 -11.92
C ASP A 181 10.31 -11.12 -13.19
N ASN A 182 10.53 -10.47 -14.33
CA ASN A 182 10.14 -10.97 -15.65
C ASN A 182 11.02 -12.12 -16.15
N ASN A 183 12.23 -12.31 -15.60
CA ASN A 183 13.13 -13.39 -16.04
C ASN A 183 12.62 -14.74 -15.56
N ILE A 184 12.06 -14.77 -14.35
CA ILE A 184 11.48 -15.98 -13.75
C ILE A 184 9.95 -15.94 -13.69
N ASN A 185 9.31 -14.91 -14.26
CA ASN A 185 7.86 -14.66 -14.24
C ASN A 185 7.26 -14.77 -12.82
N SER A 186 7.85 -14.07 -11.87
CA SER A 186 7.43 -14.15 -10.46
C SER A 186 7.21 -12.77 -9.83
N LEU A 187 6.37 -12.76 -8.80
CA LEU A 187 6.17 -11.65 -7.88
C LEU A 187 6.79 -12.04 -6.53
N GLN A 188 7.66 -11.20 -5.98
CA GLN A 188 8.34 -11.46 -4.71
C GLN A 188 8.05 -10.35 -3.71
N PHE A 189 7.96 -10.70 -2.43
CA PHE A 189 7.60 -9.80 -1.34
C PHE A 189 8.67 -9.84 -0.25
N PHE A 190 9.17 -8.67 0.15
CA PHE A 190 10.14 -8.53 1.23
C PHE A 190 9.70 -7.38 2.14
N PRO A 191 9.57 -7.60 3.48
CA PRO A 191 9.36 -6.51 4.40
C PRO A 191 10.50 -5.50 4.30
N GLU A 192 10.18 -4.22 4.24
CA GLU A 192 11.16 -3.13 4.14
C GLU A 192 10.70 -1.99 5.04
N GLU A 193 11.50 -1.56 6.00
CA GLU A 193 11.15 -0.39 6.81
C GLU A 193 11.85 0.84 6.23
N CYS A 194 11.15 1.60 5.39
CA CYS A 194 11.69 2.77 4.71
C CYS A 194 12.30 3.81 5.68
N ALA A 195 11.90 3.80 6.96
CA ALA A 195 12.47 4.66 7.99
C ALA A 195 13.93 4.33 8.32
N HIS A 196 14.33 3.06 8.15
CA HIS A 196 15.66 2.54 8.50
C HIS A 196 16.64 2.53 7.34
N ASP A 197 16.20 2.83 6.12
CA ASP A 197 17.10 3.05 5.00
C ASP A 197 17.95 4.30 5.29
N SER A 198 19.25 4.08 5.43
CA SER A 198 20.26 5.13 5.43
C SER A 198 20.33 5.72 4.02
N ALA A 199 20.28 7.05 3.95
CA ALA A 199 20.66 7.78 2.75
C ALA A 199 22.13 7.47 2.40
#